data_AF-A0A6P2FHR7-F1
#
_entry.id   AF-A0A6P2FHR7-F1
#
_cell.length_a   1.000
_cell.length_b   1.000
_cell.length_c   1.000
_cell.angle_alpha   90.00
_cell.angle_beta   90.00
_cell.angle_gamma   90.00
#
_symmetry.space_group_name_H-M   'P 1'
#
loop_
_entity.id
_entity.type
_entity.pdbx_description
1 polymer ?
#
loop_
_entity_poly.entity_id
_entity_poly.type
_entity_poly.pdbx_seq_one_letter_code
_entity_poly.pdbx_strand_id
1 'polypeptide(L)'
;MKTTELTGLYLSYWVAKAEGREPERFDREGRGWIRCKDDFMPFDAEQWHVAGPIIGRLGIEFEDNGRTAVIDYDRDGVWVGRGDSHTIAAMRAYLLMRFGPDVPDLPPSPSEVRSGGT
;
A
#
# COMPACT_ATOMS: atom_id res chain seq x y z
N MET A 1 -0.95 -10.25 -7.90
CA MET A 1 0.36 -9.95 -7.28
C MET A 1 0.33 -10.37 -5.82
N LYS A 2 1.44 -10.85 -5.28
CA LYS A 2 1.54 -11.20 -3.86
C LYS A 2 1.61 -9.95 -3.01
N THR A 3 0.79 -9.87 -1.96
CA THR A 3 0.80 -8.73 -1.02
C THR A 3 2.17 -8.54 -0.37
N THR A 4 2.87 -9.64 -0.10
CA THR A 4 4.22 -9.66 0.49
C THR A 4 5.31 -9.09 -0.42
N GLU A 5 5.03 -8.88 -1.71
CA GLU A 5 6.00 -8.38 -2.69
C GLU A 5 5.73 -6.92 -3.08
N LEU A 6 4.59 -6.34 -2.68
CA LEU A 6 4.20 -4.99 -3.07
C LEU A 6 5.19 -3.95 -2.54
N THR A 7 5.56 -3.00 -3.39
CA THR A 7 6.44 -1.86 -3.07
C THR A 7 6.06 -0.65 -3.92
N GLY A 8 6.49 0.55 -3.52
CA GLY A 8 6.32 1.79 -4.25
C GLY A 8 4.86 2.06 -4.65
N LEU A 9 4.64 2.23 -5.96
CA LEU A 9 3.35 2.59 -6.54
C LEU A 9 2.26 1.53 -6.26
N TYR A 10 2.63 0.25 -6.31
CA TYR A 10 1.70 -0.87 -6.06
C TYR A 10 1.26 -0.90 -4.60
N LEU A 11 2.21 -0.74 -3.67
CA LEU A 11 1.90 -0.68 -2.24
C LEU A 11 0.99 0.52 -1.94
N SER A 12 1.33 1.68 -2.50
CA SER A 12 0.58 2.93 -2.29
C SER A 12 -0.85 2.86 -2.81
N TYR A 13 -1.08 2.26 -3.99
CA TYR A 13 -2.42 2.09 -4.55
C TYR A 13 -3.30 1.25 -3.64
N TRP A 14 -2.80 0.09 -3.20
CA TRP A 14 -3.59 -0.84 -2.40
C TRP A 14 -3.82 -0.32 -0.98
N VAL A 15 -2.86 0.40 -0.38
CA VAL A 15 -3.06 1.07 0.91
C VAL A 15 -4.13 2.15 0.81
N ALA A 16 -4.12 2.96 -0.24
CA ALA A 16 -5.17 3.95 -0.48
C ALA A 16 -6.55 3.29 -0.64
N LYS A 17 -6.65 2.17 -1.39
CA LYS A 17 -7.89 1.37 -1.48
C LYS A 17 -8.33 0.82 -0.12
N ALA A 18 -7.42 0.31 0.70
CA ALA A 18 -7.72 -0.20 2.04
C ALA A 18 -8.26 0.90 2.98
N GLU A 19 -7.76 2.13 2.84
CA GLU A 19 -8.29 3.32 3.54
C GLU A 19 -9.61 3.83 2.95
N GLY A 20 -10.21 3.13 1.97
CA GLY A 20 -11.49 3.51 1.36
C GLY A 20 -11.39 4.68 0.39
N ARG A 21 -10.19 5.02 -0.09
CA ARG A 21 -9.98 6.09 -1.06
C ARG A 21 -10.19 5.59 -2.49
N GLU A 22 -10.29 6.55 -3.42
CA GLU A 22 -10.32 6.31 -4.86
C GLU A 22 -8.94 6.67 -5.47
N PRO A 23 -7.95 5.76 -5.43
CA PRO A 23 -6.65 6.00 -6.04
C PRO A 23 -6.69 5.84 -7.56
N GLU A 24 -5.99 6.74 -8.23
CA GLU A 24 -5.70 6.72 -9.65
C GLU A 24 -4.18 6.67 -9.85
N ARG A 25 -3.75 5.86 -10.82
CA ARG A 25 -2.35 5.75 -11.23
C ARG A 25 -2.07 6.81 -12.29
N PHE A 26 -1.08 7.64 -12.04
CA PHE A 26 -0.57 8.59 -13.01
C PHE A 26 0.84 8.20 -13.41
N ASP A 27 1.21 8.50 -14.65
CA ASP A 27 2.59 8.53 -15.08
C ASP A 27 2.86 9.75 -15.95
N ARG A 28 4.12 10.20 -15.91
CA ARG A 28 4.65 11.22 -16.81
C ARG A 28 6.14 11.03 -16.94
N GLU A 29 6.64 11.00 -18.17
CA GLU A 29 8.09 10.95 -18.46
C GLU A 29 8.78 9.76 -17.75
N GLY A 30 8.12 8.61 -17.69
CA GLY A 30 8.64 7.39 -17.05
C GLY A 30 8.58 7.38 -15.51
N ARG A 31 8.00 8.40 -14.87
CA ARG A 31 7.76 8.43 -13.42
C ARG A 31 6.29 8.24 -13.11
N GLY A 32 5.98 7.24 -12.30
CA GLY A 32 4.62 6.95 -11.86
C GLY A 32 4.36 7.40 -10.42
N TRP A 33 3.15 7.83 -10.12
CA TRP A 33 2.68 8.08 -8.75
C TRP A 33 1.20 7.75 -8.58
N ILE A 34 0.77 7.57 -7.33
CA ILE A 34 -0.64 7.44 -6.97
C ILE A 34 -1.16 8.78 -6.49
N ARG A 35 -2.40 9.09 -6.85
CA ARG A 35 -3.14 10.22 -6.29
C ARG A 35 -4.54 9.74 -5.96
N CYS A 36 -5.06 10.17 -4.81
CA CYS A 36 -6.46 9.93 -4.50
C CYS A 36 -7.30 11.12 -4.95
N LYS A 37 -8.57 10.87 -5.26
CA LYS A 37 -9.56 11.93 -5.44
C LYS A 37 -9.52 12.90 -4.26
N ASP A 38 -9.60 14.19 -4.56
CA ASP A 38 -9.54 15.33 -3.62
C ASP A 38 -8.17 15.60 -2.95
N ASP A 39 -7.16 14.76 -3.14
CA ASP A 39 -5.80 15.03 -2.69
C ASP A 39 -5.04 15.90 -3.70
N PHE A 40 -4.26 16.88 -3.23
CA PHE A 40 -3.38 17.69 -4.07
C PHE A 40 -1.97 17.10 -4.19
N MET A 41 -1.61 16.19 -3.29
CA MET A 41 -0.29 15.58 -3.22
C MET A 41 -0.33 14.10 -3.63
N PRO A 42 0.78 13.55 -4.14
CA PRO A 42 0.91 12.12 -4.33
C PRO A 42 0.68 11.36 -3.01
N PHE A 43 -0.01 10.23 -3.11
CA PHE A 43 -0.16 9.29 -2.01
C PHE A 43 1.00 8.30 -2.05
N ASP A 44 1.82 8.32 -1.00
CA ASP A 44 2.98 7.43 -0.85
C ASP A 44 2.90 6.73 0.51
N ALA A 45 2.58 5.44 0.47
CA ALA A 45 2.41 4.62 1.67
C ALA A 45 3.73 4.32 2.40
N GLU A 46 4.88 4.58 1.78
CA GLU A 46 6.17 4.41 2.42
C GLU A 46 6.55 5.62 3.31
N GLN A 47 5.83 6.74 3.18
CA GLN A 47 6.05 7.93 4.00
C GLN A 47 5.38 7.82 5.37
N TRP A 48 6.08 8.28 6.40
CA TRP A 48 5.61 8.23 7.80
C TRP A 48 4.33 9.00 8.05
N HIS A 49 4.06 10.10 7.34
CA HIS A 49 2.82 10.85 7.52
C HIS A 49 1.58 10.09 7.04
N VAL A 50 1.75 9.10 6.14
CA VAL A 50 0.70 8.16 5.71
C VAL A 50 0.68 6.93 6.61
N ALA A 51 1.83 6.28 6.78
CA ALA A 51 1.94 5.02 7.50
C ALA A 51 1.72 5.17 9.01
N GLY A 52 2.23 6.24 9.63
CA GLY A 52 2.21 6.46 11.07
C GLY A 52 0.81 6.44 11.69
N PRO A 53 -0.17 7.18 11.14
CA PRO A 53 -1.56 7.11 11.61
C PRO A 53 -2.17 5.71 11.50
N ILE A 54 -1.86 4.94 10.45
CA ILE A 54 -2.35 3.57 10.27
C ILE A 54 -1.71 2.64 11.31
N ILE A 55 -0.39 2.75 11.50
CA ILE A 55 0.37 2.00 12.52
C ILE A 55 -0.21 2.24 13.91
N GLY A 56 -0.41 3.49 14.30
CA GLY A 56 -0.94 3.85 15.62
C GLY A 56 -2.38 3.40 15.81
N ARG A 57 -3.22 3.47 14.78
CA ARG A 57 -4.63 3.05 14.84
C ARG A 57 -4.79 1.54 14.97
N LEU A 58 -3.96 0.76 14.29
CA LEU A 58 -4.04 -0.70 14.29
C LEU A 58 -3.21 -1.34 15.40
N GLY A 59 -2.39 -0.57 16.11
CA GLY A 59 -1.49 -1.11 17.12
C GLY A 59 -0.43 -2.02 16.51
N ILE A 60 0.13 -1.65 15.35
CA ILE A 60 1.12 -2.48 14.65
C ILE A 60 2.39 -2.54 15.49
N GLU A 61 2.79 -3.74 15.88
CA GLU A 61 4.04 -4.00 16.59
C GLU A 61 5.16 -4.36 15.61
N PHE A 62 6.40 -4.17 16.03
CA PHE A 62 7.57 -4.35 15.17
C PHE A 62 8.60 -5.28 15.83
N GLU A 63 9.12 -6.18 15.01
CA GLU A 63 10.21 -7.10 15.32
C GLU A 63 11.36 -6.90 14.30
N ASP A 64 12.48 -7.59 14.49
CA ASP A 64 13.61 -7.61 13.56
C ASP A 64 14.12 -6.19 13.18
N ASN A 65 14.21 -5.30 14.16
CA ASN A 65 14.54 -3.87 13.96
C ASN A 65 13.60 -3.16 12.96
N GLY A 66 12.31 -3.54 12.99
CA GLY A 66 11.26 -2.96 12.16
C GLY A 66 11.14 -3.56 10.77
N ARG A 67 11.83 -4.67 10.49
CA ARG A 67 11.67 -5.39 9.21
C ARG A 67 10.50 -6.36 9.21
N THR A 68 9.99 -6.69 10.39
CA THR A 68 8.79 -7.52 10.58
C THR A 68 7.76 -6.68 11.34
N ALA A 69 6.54 -6.63 10.82
CA ALA A 69 5.42 -5.93 11.43
C ALA A 69 4.28 -6.91 11.69
N VAL A 70 3.69 -6.82 12.88
CA VAL A 70 2.68 -7.76 13.37
C VAL A 70 1.41 -6.99 13.72
N ILE A 71 0.28 -7.48 13.22
CA ILE A 71 -1.06 -7.12 13.67
C ILE A 71 -1.64 -8.38 14.31
N ASP A 72 -1.90 -8.33 15.60
CA ASP A 72 -2.52 -9.43 16.34
C ASP A 72 -3.87 -8.97 16.89
N TYR A 73 -4.93 -9.59 16.38
CA TYR A 73 -6.25 -9.49 16.97
C TYR A 73 -6.62 -10.88 17.47
N ASP A 74 -6.59 -11.07 18.79
CA ASP A 74 -6.75 -12.34 19.53
C ASP A 74 -7.66 -13.38 18.86
N ARG A 75 -8.81 -12.96 18.32
CA ARG A 75 -9.84 -13.83 17.75
C ARG A 75 -9.93 -13.79 16.22
N ASP A 76 -9.37 -12.79 15.57
CA ASP A 76 -9.48 -12.58 14.12
C ASP A 76 -8.24 -13.07 13.36
N GLY A 77 -7.11 -13.20 14.06
CA GLY A 77 -5.87 -13.78 13.54
C GLY A 77 -4.66 -12.88 13.68
N VAL A 78 -3.53 -13.38 13.19
CA VAL A 78 -2.25 -12.68 13.17
C VAL A 78 -1.82 -12.45 11.73
N TRP A 79 -1.53 -11.21 11.38
CA TRP A 79 -1.01 -10.84 10.07
C TRP A 79 0.40 -10.29 10.19
N VAL A 80 1.33 -10.91 9.46
CA VAL A 80 2.75 -10.60 9.52
C VAL A 80 3.23 -10.07 8.17
N GLY A 81 3.63 -8.81 8.16
CA GLY A 81 4.25 -8.15 7.01
C GLY A 81 5.77 -8.08 7.17
N ARG A 82 6.52 -8.32 6.09
CA ARG A 82 7.97 -8.15 6.07
C ARG A 82 8.38 -7.14 5.00
N GLY A 83 9.41 -6.33 5.28
CA GLY A 83 9.89 -5.33 4.34
C GLY A 83 11.26 -4.76 4.71
N ASP A 84 11.86 -4.03 3.77
CA ASP A 84 13.16 -3.40 3.95
C ASP A 84 13.11 -2.15 4.84
N SER A 85 11.91 -1.67 5.17
CA SER A 85 11.63 -0.56 6.06
C SER A 85 10.43 -0.83 6.96
N HIS A 86 10.30 -0.06 8.05
CA HIS A 86 9.17 -0.12 8.96
C HIS A 86 7.85 0.12 8.24
N THR A 87 7.80 1.13 7.37
CA THR A 87 6.58 1.49 6.65
C THR A 87 6.19 0.41 5.65
N ILE A 88 7.14 -0.16 4.90
CA ILE A 88 6.85 -1.28 3.98
C ILE A 88 6.33 -2.50 4.75
N ALA A 89 7.00 -2.91 5.83
CA ALA A 89 6.58 -4.05 6.64
C ALA A 89 5.17 -3.85 7.19
N ALA A 90 4.90 -2.70 7.79
CA ALA A 90 3.59 -2.35 8.35
C ALA A 90 2.48 -2.32 7.30
N MET A 91 2.73 -1.69 6.15
CA MET A 91 1.73 -1.59 5.09
C MET A 91 1.43 -2.96 4.49
N ARG A 92 2.42 -3.86 4.39
CA ARG A 92 2.18 -5.25 3.94
C ARG A 92 1.35 -6.04 4.96
N ALA A 93 1.62 -5.91 6.26
CA ALA A 93 0.80 -6.53 7.31
C ALA A 93 -0.65 -6.03 7.22
N TYR A 94 -0.82 -4.71 7.05
CA TYR A 94 -2.12 -4.08 6.89
C TYR A 94 -2.88 -4.62 5.67
N LEU A 95 -2.22 -4.74 4.51
CA LEU A 95 -2.87 -5.27 3.31
C LEU A 95 -3.20 -6.76 3.42
N LEU A 96 -2.36 -7.56 4.09
CA LEU A 96 -2.67 -8.96 4.38
C LEU A 96 -3.95 -9.08 5.21
N MET A 97 -4.11 -8.23 6.22
CA MET A 97 -5.32 -8.17 7.04
C MET A 97 -6.56 -7.78 6.22
N ARG A 98 -6.43 -6.86 5.27
CA ARG A 98 -7.58 -6.31 4.52
C ARG A 98 -7.97 -7.10 3.28
N PHE A 99 -7.00 -7.66 2.56
CA PHE A 99 -7.22 -8.29 1.26
C PHE A 99 -6.68 -9.73 1.18
N GLY A 100 -5.88 -10.16 2.15
CA GLY A 100 -5.24 -11.48 2.12
C GLY A 100 -3.95 -11.51 1.29
N PRO A 101 -3.51 -12.71 0.88
CA PRO A 101 -2.16 -12.94 0.32
C PRO A 101 -1.97 -12.42 -1.10
N ASP A 102 -3.06 -12.19 -1.84
CA ASP A 102 -3.03 -11.85 -3.25
C ASP A 102 -3.98 -10.68 -3.54
N VAL A 103 -3.51 -9.75 -4.35
CA VAL A 103 -4.31 -8.65 -4.91
C VAL A 103 -4.22 -8.65 -6.44
N PRO A 104 -5.25 -8.13 -7.15
CA PRO A 104 -5.18 -7.91 -8.59
C PRO A 104 -3.99 -7.03 -9.01
N ASP A 105 -3.65 -7.08 -10.30
CA ASP A 105 -2.74 -6.09 -10.88
C ASP A 105 -3.37 -4.70 -10.89
N LEU A 106 -2.55 -3.66 -11.06
CA LEU A 106 -3.06 -2.29 -11.13
C LEU A 106 -3.83 -2.04 -12.41
N PRO A 107 -4.85 -1.15 -12.36
CA PRO A 107 -5.43 -0.63 -13.58
C PRO A 107 -4.38 0.14 -14.40
N PRO A 108 -4.55 0.21 -15.73
CA PRO A 108 -3.70 1.02 -16.58
C PRO A 108 -3.83 2.49 -16.18
N SER A 109 -2.76 3.25 -16.39
CA SER A 109 -2.80 4.70 -16.25
C SER A 109 -3.62 5.35 -17.38
N PRO A 110 -4.12 6.58 -17.19
CA PRO A 110 -4.84 7.31 -18.24
C PRO A 110 -4.03 7.52 -19.53
N SER A 111 -2.69 7.57 -19.47
CA SER A 111 -1.80 7.70 -20.63
C SER A 111 -1.65 6.38 -21.40
N GLU A 112 -1.65 5.24 -20.70
CA GLU A 112 -1.63 3.90 -21.31
C GLU A 112 -2.94 3.64 -22.09
N VAL A 113 -4.09 4.03 -21.53
CA VAL A 113 -5.40 3.88 -22.18
C VAL A 113 -5.48 4.70 -23.48
N ARG A 114 -4.90 5.91 -23.51
CA ARG A 114 -4.90 6.79 -24.69
C ARG A 114 -4.02 6.27 -25.83
N SER A 115 -3.01 5.47 -25.54
CA SER A 115 -2.08 4.92 -26.52
C SER A 115 -2.60 3.62 -27.19
N GLY A 116 -3.64 2.99 -26.64
CA GLY A 116 -4.22 1.73 -27.12
C GLY A 116 -5.33 1.85 -28.15
N GLY A 117 -5.69 3.07 -28.58
CA GLY A 117 -6.71 3.32 -29.60
C GLY A 117 -6.09 3.68 -30.95
N THR A 118 -5.74 2.67 -31.76
CA THR A 118 -5.46 2.82 -33.20
C THR A 118 -6.06 1.64 -33.96
#